data_AF-A0A4R9AI76-F1
#
_entry.id   AF-A0A4R9AI76-F1
#
_cell.length_a   1.000
_cell.length_b   1.000
_cell.length_c   1.000
_cell.angle_alpha   90.00
_cell.angle_beta   90.00
_cell.angle_gamma   90.00
#
_symmetry.space_group_name_H-M   'P 1'
#
loop_
_entity.id
_entity.type
_entity.pdbx_description
1 polymer ?
#
loop_
_entity_poly.entity_id
_entity_poly.type
_entity_poly.pdbx_seq_one_letter_code
_entity_poly.pdbx_strand_id
1 'polypeptide(L)'
;MFPQVQVSSKQVAYYMHHAEHSDLNSGQRLAARKYEESLQRLIERRDDILKLRQLMPVSLFGHSTPSPRQQAMLFRHSLDFFNDVYVTISDLASFLGRIVGLWQGVPVRSNDKFIKWIATAKDIPFGAEIAPTLAQARDYRTLLNHSSQNAAYDWGTLFDRDADTTRVYLFGAPSSKGNIPAGSDMRDNGSNEWMFCAPDERKVTDALFAPATVMTLIAGMQPLDDALSTCTLEADGGGSAPWMAAQSTLEDELEKYYK
;
A
#
# COMPACT_ATOMS: atom_id res chain seq x y z
N MET A 1 5.90 1.08 16.12
CA MET A 1 6.82 0.89 14.97
C MET A 1 6.16 -0.09 14.03
N PHE A 2 5.94 0.32 12.78
CA PHE A 2 5.27 -0.50 11.77
C PHE A 2 6.14 -1.72 11.40
N PRO A 3 5.62 -2.97 11.44
CA PRO A 3 6.41 -4.14 11.16
C PRO A 3 6.81 -4.21 9.68
N GLN A 4 8.10 -4.35 9.41
CA GLN A 4 8.63 -4.52 8.06
C GLN A 4 8.63 -5.99 7.62
N VAL A 5 7.48 -6.66 7.69
CA VAL A 5 7.33 -8.03 7.17
C VAL A 5 6.70 -7.94 5.79
N GLN A 6 7.39 -8.50 4.78
CA GLN A 6 6.86 -8.54 3.42
C GLN A 6 5.55 -9.32 3.39
N VAL A 7 4.47 -8.65 3.04
CA VAL A 7 3.14 -9.28 2.98
C VAL A 7 3.06 -10.28 1.83
N SER A 8 2.53 -11.47 2.09
CA SER A 8 2.30 -12.52 1.09
C SER A 8 0.82 -12.64 0.70
N SER A 9 0.55 -13.21 -0.48
CA SER A 9 -0.83 -13.49 -0.91
C SER A 9 -1.57 -14.42 0.06
N LYS A 10 -0.84 -15.33 0.73
CA LYS A 10 -1.43 -16.21 1.74
C LYS A 10 -1.85 -15.46 2.99
N GLN A 11 -1.07 -14.46 3.42
CA GLN A 11 -1.46 -13.60 4.53
C GLN A 11 -2.72 -12.81 4.17
N VAL A 12 -2.81 -12.26 2.96
CA VAL A 12 -4.04 -11.61 2.48
C VAL A 12 -5.22 -12.58 2.53
N ALA A 13 -5.09 -13.77 1.95
CA ALA A 13 -6.15 -14.78 1.97
C ALA A 13 -6.58 -15.14 3.39
N TYR A 14 -5.63 -15.32 4.32
CA TYR A 14 -5.92 -15.62 5.72
C TYR A 14 -6.76 -14.51 6.38
N TYR A 15 -6.32 -13.25 6.31
CA TYR A 15 -7.05 -12.16 6.95
C TYR A 15 -8.40 -11.90 6.27
N MET A 16 -8.45 -11.94 4.94
CA MET A 16 -9.69 -11.71 4.20
C MET A 16 -10.71 -12.84 4.38
N HIS A 17 -10.26 -14.09 4.57
CA HIS A 17 -11.13 -15.22 4.91
C HIS A 17 -11.91 -15.00 6.21
N HIS A 18 -11.36 -14.29 7.18
CA HIS A 18 -12.08 -13.97 8.42
C HIS A 18 -13.31 -13.09 8.17
N ALA A 19 -13.27 -12.22 7.16
CA ALA A 19 -14.44 -11.46 6.75
C ALA A 19 -15.56 -12.34 6.18
N GLU A 20 -15.26 -13.56 5.70
CA GLU A 20 -16.26 -14.51 5.22
C GLU A 20 -17.06 -15.16 6.36
N HIS A 21 -16.45 -15.24 7.55
CA HIS A 21 -17.09 -15.71 8.78
C HIS A 21 -17.88 -14.62 9.49
N SER A 22 -17.88 -13.41 8.96
CA SER A 22 -18.66 -12.28 9.48
C SER A 22 -20.01 -12.19 8.77
N ASP A 23 -21.06 -11.78 9.48
CA ASP A 23 -22.41 -11.47 8.99
C ASP A 23 -22.43 -10.17 8.18
N LEU A 24 -21.67 -10.18 7.08
CA LEU A 24 -21.62 -9.11 6.12
C LEU A 24 -22.79 -9.25 5.14
N ASN A 25 -23.48 -8.14 4.87
CA ASN A 25 -24.45 -8.10 3.79
C ASN A 25 -23.76 -8.25 2.41
N SER A 26 -24.55 -8.49 1.36
CA SER A 26 -24.02 -8.75 0.01
C SER A 26 -23.12 -7.63 -0.53
N GLY A 27 -23.45 -6.36 -0.22
CA GLY A 27 -22.66 -5.20 -0.63
C GLY A 27 -21.32 -5.11 0.10
N GLN A 28 -21.30 -5.42 1.40
CA GLN A 28 -20.08 -5.49 2.21
C GLN A 28 -19.17 -6.63 1.74
N ARG A 29 -19.71 -7.84 1.51
CA ARG A 29 -18.94 -8.98 0.98
C ARG A 29 -18.36 -8.72 -0.39
N LEU A 30 -19.09 -8.03 -1.27
CA LEU A 30 -18.55 -7.65 -2.58
C LEU A 30 -17.41 -6.64 -2.45
N ALA A 31 -17.52 -5.66 -1.56
CA ALA A 31 -16.46 -4.69 -1.33
C ALA A 31 -15.22 -5.33 -0.71
N ALA A 32 -15.39 -6.26 0.24
CA ALA A 32 -14.29 -7.03 0.83
C ALA A 32 -13.53 -7.83 -0.24
N ARG A 33 -14.25 -8.58 -1.09
CA ARG A 33 -13.64 -9.34 -2.19
C ARG A 33 -12.91 -8.46 -3.21
N LYS A 34 -13.48 -7.31 -3.58
CA LYS A 34 -12.78 -6.37 -4.47
C LYS A 34 -11.48 -5.86 -3.87
N TYR A 35 -11.52 -5.51 -2.58
CA TYR A 35 -10.32 -5.10 -1.87
C TYR A 35 -9.28 -6.23 -1.81
N GLU A 36 -9.67 -7.46 -1.49
CA GLU A 36 -8.81 -8.64 -1.53
C GLU A 36 -8.17 -8.83 -2.92
N GLU A 37 -8.97 -8.89 -3.98
CA GLU A 37 -8.50 -9.04 -5.37
C GLU A 37 -7.52 -7.93 -5.75
N SER A 38 -7.79 -6.69 -5.33
CA SER A 38 -6.90 -5.55 -5.59
C SER A 38 -5.57 -5.69 -4.84
N LEU A 39 -5.57 -6.17 -3.59
CA LEU A 39 -4.36 -6.42 -2.80
C LEU A 39 -3.53 -7.57 -3.37
N GLN A 40 -4.17 -8.67 -3.76
CA GLN A 40 -3.49 -9.81 -4.38
C GLN A 40 -2.79 -9.39 -5.69
N ARG A 41 -3.49 -8.64 -6.54
CA ARG A 41 -2.89 -8.07 -7.77
C ARG A 41 -1.71 -7.17 -7.43
N LEU A 42 -1.83 -6.32 -6.42
CA LEU A 42 -0.75 -5.42 -6.01
C LEU A 42 0.50 -6.20 -5.55
N ILE A 43 0.30 -7.28 -4.79
CA ILE A 43 1.38 -8.19 -4.37
C ILE A 43 2.06 -8.83 -5.57
N GLU A 44 1.29 -9.33 -6.55
CA GLU A 44 1.84 -9.89 -7.79
C GLU A 44 2.70 -8.87 -8.54
N ARG A 45 2.21 -7.62 -8.67
CA ARG A 45 2.97 -6.53 -9.31
C ARG A 45 4.27 -6.22 -8.59
N ARG A 46 4.25 -6.15 -7.27
CA ARG A 46 5.45 -5.95 -6.44
C ARG A 46 6.45 -7.08 -6.69
N ASP A 47 5.98 -8.33 -6.65
CA ASP A 47 6.84 -9.49 -6.80
C ASP A 47 7.44 -9.59 -8.22
N ASP A 48 6.72 -9.17 -9.25
CA ASP A 48 7.25 -9.05 -10.61
C ASP A 48 8.36 -7.99 -10.73
N ILE A 49 8.20 -6.85 -10.06
CA ILE A 49 9.26 -5.83 -9.98
C ILE A 49 10.49 -6.39 -9.25
N LEU A 50 10.30 -7.11 -8.15
CA LEU A 50 11.40 -7.72 -7.39
C LEU A 50 12.14 -8.76 -8.24
N LYS A 51 11.43 -9.65 -8.95
CA LYS A 51 12.04 -10.60 -9.88
C LYS A 51 12.82 -9.89 -10.97
N LEU A 52 12.27 -8.83 -11.54
CA LEU A 52 12.96 -8.04 -12.57
C LEU A 52 14.28 -7.44 -12.04
N ARG A 53 14.28 -6.92 -10.81
CA ARG A 53 15.48 -6.39 -10.14
C ARG A 53 16.52 -7.47 -9.88
N GLN A 54 16.12 -8.67 -9.46
CA GLN A 54 17.03 -9.80 -9.23
C GLN A 54 17.75 -10.27 -10.50
N LEU A 55 17.16 -10.04 -11.68
CA LEU A 55 17.75 -10.37 -12.97
C LEU A 55 18.66 -9.26 -13.53
N MET A 56 18.84 -8.15 -12.80
CA MET A 56 19.70 -7.06 -13.26
C MET A 56 21.17 -7.38 -13.01
N PRO A 57 22.05 -7.04 -13.97
CA PRO A 57 23.47 -7.18 -13.73
C PRO A 57 23.90 -6.24 -12.61
N VAL A 58 24.82 -6.72 -11.78
CA VAL A 58 25.39 -5.96 -10.67
C VAL A 58 26.76 -5.46 -11.10
N SER A 59 27.02 -4.18 -10.89
CA SER A 59 28.33 -3.56 -11.14
C SER A 59 29.40 -4.06 -10.18
N LEU A 60 30.66 -3.76 -10.49
CA LEU A 60 31.79 -4.02 -9.60
C LEU A 60 31.66 -3.37 -8.21
N PHE A 61 30.82 -2.33 -8.09
CA PHE A 61 30.57 -1.62 -6.84
C PHE A 61 29.36 -2.17 -6.06
N GLY A 62 28.79 -3.31 -6.48
CA GLY A 62 27.65 -3.94 -5.81
C GLY A 62 26.29 -3.32 -6.12
N HIS A 63 26.22 -2.32 -7.00
CA HIS A 63 24.95 -1.68 -7.39
C HIS A 63 24.41 -2.26 -8.69
N SER A 64 23.10 -2.47 -8.79
CA SER A 64 22.44 -2.91 -10.02
C SER A 64 22.54 -1.85 -11.13
N THR A 65 22.95 -2.29 -12.32
CA THR A 65 23.14 -1.45 -13.51
C THR A 65 22.20 -1.92 -14.63
N PRO A 66 20.91 -1.57 -14.59
CA PRO A 66 19.95 -2.04 -15.56
C PRO A 66 20.30 -1.56 -16.98
N SER A 67 20.22 -2.48 -17.95
CA SER A 67 20.24 -2.13 -19.38
C SER A 67 19.05 -1.20 -19.75
N PRO A 68 19.11 -0.44 -20.85
CA PRO A 68 17.99 0.42 -21.27
C PRO A 68 16.65 -0.32 -21.38
N ARG A 69 16.67 -1.59 -21.83
CA ARG A 69 15.48 -2.44 -21.86
C ARG A 69 14.94 -2.74 -20.46
N GLN A 70 15.82 -3.07 -19.51
CA GLN A 70 15.43 -3.32 -18.11
C GLN A 70 14.92 -2.05 -17.43
N GLN A 71 15.48 -0.87 -17.74
CA GLN A 71 14.98 0.42 -17.25
C GLN A 71 13.56 0.69 -17.75
N ALA A 72 13.30 0.48 -19.04
CA ALA A 72 11.97 0.65 -19.62
C ALA A 72 10.96 -0.36 -19.04
N MET A 73 11.38 -1.60 -18.80
CA MET A 73 10.53 -2.59 -18.12
C MET A 73 10.24 -2.16 -16.68
N LEU A 74 11.24 -1.73 -15.91
CA LEU A 74 11.03 -1.20 -14.55
C LEU A 74 10.02 -0.05 -14.56
N PHE A 75 10.21 0.92 -15.44
CA PHE A 75 9.31 2.06 -15.57
C PHE A 75 7.86 1.62 -15.82
N ARG A 76 7.64 0.69 -16.75
CA ARG A 76 6.32 0.16 -17.07
C ARG A 76 5.70 -0.61 -15.90
N HIS A 77 6.46 -1.49 -15.26
CA HIS A 77 5.98 -2.25 -14.11
C HIS A 77 5.67 -1.33 -12.92
N SER A 78 6.48 -0.29 -12.68
CA SER A 78 6.19 0.73 -11.66
C SER A 78 4.92 1.50 -12.00
N LEU A 79 4.70 1.89 -13.26
CA LEU A 79 3.45 2.55 -13.69
C LEU A 79 2.22 1.67 -13.39
N ASP A 80 2.26 0.39 -13.78
CA ASP A 80 1.19 -0.57 -13.52
C ASP A 80 0.96 -0.76 -12.00
N PHE A 81 2.03 -0.89 -11.22
CA PHE A 81 1.98 -1.00 -9.76
C PHE A 81 1.29 0.21 -9.13
N PHE A 82 1.73 1.45 -9.43
CA PHE A 82 1.15 2.65 -8.82
C PHE A 82 -0.28 2.93 -9.29
N ASN A 83 -0.65 2.48 -10.50
CA ASN A 83 -2.05 2.45 -10.92
C ASN A 83 -2.89 1.53 -10.04
N ASP A 84 -2.41 0.32 -9.79
CA ASP A 84 -3.07 -0.65 -8.91
C ASP A 84 -3.14 -0.12 -7.46
N VAL A 85 -2.09 0.55 -6.94
CA VAL A 85 -2.12 1.23 -5.62
C VAL A 85 -3.33 2.16 -5.50
N TYR A 86 -3.57 3.00 -6.51
CA TYR A 86 -4.68 3.96 -6.48
C TYR A 86 -6.05 3.25 -6.43
N VAL A 87 -6.18 2.15 -7.16
CA VAL A 87 -7.38 1.30 -7.16
C VAL A 87 -7.55 0.65 -5.78
N THR A 88 -6.51 0.04 -5.24
CA THR A 88 -6.53 -0.62 -3.91
C THR A 88 -6.90 0.36 -2.79
N ILE A 89 -6.39 1.60 -2.80
CA ILE A 89 -6.81 2.65 -1.85
C ILE A 89 -8.32 2.91 -1.96
N SER A 90 -8.84 2.97 -3.20
CA SER A 90 -10.26 3.23 -3.45
C SER A 90 -11.14 2.08 -2.98
N ASP A 91 -10.71 0.84 -3.24
CA ASP A 91 -11.42 -0.37 -2.82
C ASP A 91 -11.40 -0.52 -1.29
N LEU A 92 -10.27 -0.24 -0.64
CA LEU A 92 -10.17 -0.18 0.82
C LEU A 92 -11.13 0.86 1.41
N ALA A 93 -11.13 2.09 0.87
CA ALA A 93 -12.03 3.16 1.32
C ALA A 93 -13.50 2.76 1.17
N SER A 94 -13.87 2.17 0.02
CA SER A 94 -15.21 1.65 -0.25
C SER A 94 -15.59 0.55 0.74
N PHE A 95 -14.68 -0.35 1.05
CA PHE A 95 -14.91 -1.43 1.99
C PHE A 95 -15.11 -0.91 3.43
N LEU A 96 -14.17 -0.13 3.96
CA LEU A 96 -14.28 0.45 5.31
C LEU A 96 -15.52 1.33 5.46
N GLY A 97 -15.84 2.14 4.45
CA GLY A 97 -17.01 3.02 4.47
C GLY A 97 -18.36 2.29 4.44
N ARG A 98 -18.37 0.97 4.18
CA ARG A 98 -19.58 0.14 4.24
C ARG A 98 -19.79 -0.52 5.59
N ILE A 99 -18.79 -0.49 6.47
CA ILE A 99 -18.87 -1.01 7.83
C ILE A 99 -19.12 0.17 8.77
N VAL A 100 -20.27 0.82 8.57
CA VAL A 100 -20.67 2.06 9.27
C VAL A 100 -20.78 1.86 10.78
N GLY A 101 -21.06 0.63 11.23
CA GLY A 101 -21.10 0.31 12.65
C GLY A 101 -19.74 0.44 13.37
N LEU A 102 -18.63 0.24 12.65
CA LEU A 102 -17.28 0.34 13.21
C LEU A 102 -16.63 1.69 12.93
N TRP A 103 -16.82 2.24 11.72
CA TRP A 103 -16.16 3.48 11.33
C TRP A 103 -17.14 4.52 10.79
N GLN A 104 -17.05 5.72 11.36
CA GLN A 104 -17.87 6.87 10.97
C GLN A 104 -17.08 7.83 10.08
N GLY A 105 -17.76 8.39 9.08
CA GLY A 105 -17.21 9.46 8.24
C GLY A 105 -16.12 9.05 7.26
N VAL A 106 -15.98 7.75 6.94
CA VAL A 106 -14.96 7.25 6.00
C VAL A 106 -15.12 7.93 4.62
N PRO A 107 -14.10 8.67 4.13
CA PRO A 107 -14.19 9.31 2.83
C PRO A 107 -14.03 8.30 1.68
N VAL A 108 -15.09 8.02 0.93
CA VAL A 108 -15.05 7.02 -0.16
C VAL A 108 -14.86 7.59 -1.56
N ARG A 109 -14.83 8.93 -1.71
CA ARG A 109 -14.80 9.62 -3.02
C ARG A 109 -13.47 10.31 -3.33
N SER A 110 -12.51 10.27 -2.42
CA SER A 110 -11.23 10.97 -2.58
C SER A 110 -10.14 10.25 -1.79
N ASN A 111 -9.16 9.71 -2.49
CA ASN A 111 -8.03 9.02 -1.87
C ASN A 111 -7.24 9.96 -0.95
N ASP A 112 -7.10 11.25 -1.31
CA ASP A 112 -6.46 12.25 -0.45
C ASP A 112 -7.20 12.42 0.89
N LYS A 113 -8.53 12.60 0.84
CA LYS A 113 -9.34 12.72 2.07
C LYS A 113 -9.31 11.43 2.88
N PHE A 114 -9.33 10.28 2.20
CA PHE A 114 -9.29 8.97 2.85
C PHE A 114 -7.96 8.73 3.57
N ILE A 115 -6.83 9.03 2.94
CA ILE A 115 -5.50 8.90 3.56
C ILE A 115 -5.38 9.82 4.78
N LYS A 116 -5.88 11.06 4.69
CA LYS A 116 -5.95 11.98 5.83
C LYS A 116 -6.82 11.46 6.96
N TRP A 117 -7.94 10.81 6.63
CA TRP A 117 -8.82 10.16 7.60
C TRP A 117 -8.11 8.99 8.29
N ILE A 118 -7.46 8.08 7.53
CA ILE A 118 -6.65 6.97 8.07
C ILE A 118 -5.62 7.46 9.09
N ALA A 119 -4.93 8.57 8.80
CA ALA A 119 -3.91 9.13 9.68
C ALA A 119 -4.44 9.49 11.09
N THR A 120 -5.74 9.70 11.22
CA THR A 120 -6.41 10.16 12.45
C THR A 120 -7.40 9.15 13.03
N ALA A 121 -7.69 8.07 12.30
CA ALA A 121 -8.62 7.04 12.72
C ALA A 121 -7.95 6.16 13.80
N LYS A 122 -8.46 6.23 15.03
CA LYS A 122 -7.90 5.50 16.18
C LYS A 122 -7.98 3.99 16.02
N ASP A 123 -9.04 3.53 15.37
CA ASP A 123 -9.38 2.11 15.22
C ASP A 123 -8.80 1.50 13.93
N ILE A 124 -7.88 2.21 13.26
CA ILE A 124 -7.12 1.68 12.13
C ILE A 124 -5.69 1.45 12.59
N PRO A 125 -5.22 0.18 12.66
CA PRO A 125 -3.87 -0.13 13.10
C PRO A 125 -2.84 0.63 12.27
N PHE A 126 -1.91 1.31 12.96
CA PHE A 126 -0.80 2.05 12.36
C PHE A 126 -1.20 3.16 11.38
N GLY A 127 -2.45 3.67 11.46
CA GLY A 127 -2.97 4.64 10.52
C GLY A 127 -2.07 5.87 10.33
N ALA A 128 -1.55 6.42 11.44
CA ALA A 128 -0.64 7.56 11.43
C ALA A 128 0.72 7.23 10.78
N GLU A 129 1.23 6.01 10.96
CA GLU A 129 2.51 5.57 10.40
C GLU A 129 2.43 5.22 8.91
N ILE A 130 1.31 4.65 8.45
CA ILE A 130 1.15 4.24 7.05
C ILE A 130 0.74 5.40 6.14
N ALA A 131 0.01 6.39 6.66
CA ALA A 131 -0.55 7.47 5.85
C ALA A 131 0.49 8.27 5.03
N PRO A 132 1.68 8.62 5.55
CA PRO A 132 2.71 9.29 4.75
C PRO A 132 3.14 8.48 3.52
N THR A 133 3.31 7.16 3.68
CA THR A 133 3.68 6.25 2.58
C THR A 133 2.58 6.19 1.52
N LEU A 134 1.32 6.10 1.94
CA LEU A 134 0.18 6.09 1.02
C LEU A 134 0.00 7.43 0.30
N ALA A 135 0.22 8.55 0.99
CA ALA A 135 0.20 9.89 0.40
C ALA A 135 1.27 10.02 -0.68
N GLN A 136 2.51 9.61 -0.38
CA GLN A 136 3.61 9.65 -1.33
C GLN A 136 3.33 8.78 -2.57
N ALA A 137 2.78 7.58 -2.40
CA ALA A 137 2.40 6.71 -3.51
C ALA A 137 1.30 7.29 -4.39
N ARG A 138 0.28 7.91 -3.77
CA ARG A 138 -0.81 8.59 -4.46
C ARG A 138 -0.32 9.83 -5.23
N ASP A 139 0.58 10.61 -4.66
CA ASP A 139 1.17 11.77 -5.32
C ASP A 139 2.07 11.36 -6.50
N TYR A 140 2.88 10.31 -6.31
CA TYR A 140 3.70 9.74 -7.39
C TYR A 140 2.84 9.24 -8.57
N ARG A 141 1.77 8.48 -8.28
CA ARG A 141 0.78 8.06 -9.29
C ARG A 141 0.13 9.25 -10.00
N THR A 142 -0.17 10.32 -9.26
CA THR A 142 -0.80 11.51 -9.82
C THR A 142 0.11 12.17 -10.85
N LEU A 143 1.41 12.24 -10.55
CA LEU A 143 2.41 12.76 -11.48
C LEU A 143 2.53 11.89 -12.75
N LEU A 144 2.53 10.56 -12.60
CA LEU A 144 2.59 9.61 -13.72
C LEU A 144 1.41 9.73 -14.71
N ASN A 145 0.18 9.89 -14.21
CA ASN A 145 -1.03 9.80 -15.06
C ASN A 145 -1.58 11.15 -15.52
N HIS A 146 -1.14 12.24 -14.91
CA HIS A 146 -1.64 13.58 -15.21
C HIS A 146 -0.50 14.49 -15.66
N SER A 147 0.29 14.03 -16.64
CA SER A 147 1.39 14.81 -17.22
C SER A 147 0.95 16.15 -17.81
N SER A 148 -0.31 16.28 -18.24
CA SER A 148 -0.88 17.54 -18.74
C SER A 148 -1.22 18.55 -17.63
N GLN A 149 -1.37 18.10 -16.38
CA GLN A 149 -1.67 18.96 -15.22
C GLN A 149 -0.42 19.29 -14.40
N ASN A 150 0.68 18.59 -14.66
CA ASN A 150 1.95 18.76 -13.97
C ASN A 150 3.02 19.33 -14.91
N ALA A 151 4.15 19.76 -14.35
CA ALA A 151 5.31 20.14 -15.16
C ALA A 151 5.73 18.95 -16.05
N ALA A 152 6.19 19.26 -17.27
CA ALA A 152 6.79 18.25 -18.12
C ALA A 152 7.93 17.56 -17.35
N TYR A 153 7.94 16.24 -17.38
CA TYR A 153 8.93 15.43 -16.69
C TYR A 153 9.55 14.43 -17.65
N ASP A 154 10.77 14.03 -17.32
CA ASP A 154 11.41 12.85 -17.84
C ASP A 154 11.59 11.84 -16.69
N TRP A 155 12.05 10.63 -17.00
CA TRP A 155 12.20 9.56 -16.03
C TRP A 155 13.55 8.87 -16.18
N GLY A 156 13.98 8.25 -15.09
CA GLY A 156 15.18 7.44 -15.07
C GLY A 156 15.13 6.38 -13.99
N THR A 157 16.24 5.67 -13.85
CA THR A 157 16.44 4.73 -12.73
C THR A 157 17.67 5.14 -11.93
N LEU A 158 17.55 5.09 -10.60
CA LEU A 158 18.67 5.31 -9.69
C LEU A 158 18.79 4.13 -8.73
N PHE A 159 20.00 3.86 -8.27
CA PHE A 159 20.21 2.92 -7.18
C PHE A 159 19.95 3.66 -5.87
N ASP A 160 18.92 3.23 -5.15
CA ASP A 160 18.61 3.71 -3.81
C ASP A 160 19.39 2.88 -2.79
N ARG A 161 20.26 3.55 -2.05
CA ARG A 161 21.11 2.91 -1.03
C ARG A 161 20.32 2.51 0.21
N ASP A 162 19.29 3.26 0.57
CA ASP A 162 18.51 3.00 1.79
C ASP A 162 17.58 1.79 1.59
N ALA A 163 17.07 1.63 0.37
CA ALA A 163 16.26 0.49 -0.03
C ALA A 163 17.07 -0.65 -0.66
N ASP A 164 18.39 -0.49 -0.82
CA ASP A 164 19.32 -1.41 -1.49
C ASP A 164 18.77 -1.92 -2.84
N THR A 165 18.22 -1.01 -3.65
CA THR A 165 17.50 -1.41 -4.87
C THR A 165 17.44 -0.33 -5.93
N THR A 166 17.32 -0.74 -7.20
CA THR A 166 17.07 0.21 -8.29
C THR A 166 15.60 0.64 -8.31
N ARG A 167 15.38 1.95 -8.17
CA ARG A 167 14.06 2.59 -8.21
C ARG A 167 13.93 3.50 -9.42
N VAL A 168 12.70 3.65 -9.87
CA VAL A 168 12.33 4.62 -10.90
C VAL A 168 12.23 5.99 -10.24
N TYR A 169 12.67 7.04 -10.93
CA TYR A 169 12.42 8.41 -10.50
C TYR A 169 11.92 9.25 -11.67
N LEU A 170 11.14 10.26 -11.34
CA LEU A 170 10.69 11.30 -12.25
C LEU A 170 11.47 12.58 -11.96
N PHE A 171 11.77 13.37 -12.97
CA PHE A 171 12.48 14.63 -12.78
C PHE A 171 12.10 15.64 -13.85
N GLY A 172 12.30 16.92 -13.55
CA GLY A 172 12.03 17.99 -14.50
C GLY A 172 12.36 19.37 -13.96
N ALA A 173 12.17 20.37 -14.80
CA ALA A 173 12.32 21.75 -14.39
C ALA A 173 11.12 22.20 -13.52
N PRO A 174 11.32 23.10 -12.54
CA PRO A 174 10.22 23.77 -11.86
C PRO A 174 9.31 24.49 -12.85
N SER A 175 8.05 24.69 -12.47
CA SER A 175 7.15 25.54 -13.24
C SER A 175 7.67 26.97 -13.35
N SER A 176 7.13 27.78 -14.26
CA SER A 176 7.48 29.20 -14.39
C SER A 176 7.29 30.03 -13.12
N LYS A 177 6.52 29.53 -12.15
CA LYS A 177 6.32 30.14 -10.82
C LYS A 177 7.22 29.55 -9.73
N GLY A 178 8.15 28.67 -10.08
CA GLY A 178 9.04 27.97 -9.14
C GLY A 178 8.40 26.80 -8.39
N ASN A 179 7.14 26.46 -8.66
CA ASN A 179 6.49 25.33 -8.00
C ASN A 179 7.01 24.00 -8.55
N ILE A 180 7.17 23.03 -7.65
CA ILE A 180 7.52 21.63 -7.95
C ILE A 180 6.38 20.69 -7.54
N PRO A 181 6.29 19.46 -8.10
CA PRO A 181 5.23 18.53 -7.73
C PRO A 181 5.28 18.14 -6.25
N ALA A 182 4.12 17.88 -5.65
CA ALA A 182 4.04 17.41 -4.27
C ALA A 182 4.82 16.10 -4.09
N GLY A 183 5.57 15.98 -2.99
CA GLY A 183 6.41 14.82 -2.70
C GLY A 183 7.74 14.77 -3.47
N SER A 184 8.04 15.80 -4.29
CA SER A 184 9.33 15.94 -4.97
C SER A 184 10.28 16.83 -4.17
N ASP A 185 11.58 16.61 -4.36
CA ASP A 185 12.66 17.43 -3.79
C ASP A 185 13.49 18.07 -4.91
N MET A 186 14.09 19.23 -4.64
CA MET A 186 15.07 19.81 -5.56
C MET A 186 16.38 19.02 -5.54
N ARG A 187 16.95 18.75 -6.71
CA ARG A 187 18.26 18.09 -6.81
C ARG A 187 19.36 19.03 -6.38
N ASP A 188 20.15 18.60 -5.40
CA ASP A 188 21.31 19.33 -4.87
C ASP A 188 22.59 19.07 -5.69
N ASN A 189 22.47 19.13 -7.02
CA ASN A 189 23.58 18.87 -7.96
C ASN A 189 23.77 20.00 -8.98
N GLY A 190 23.17 21.17 -8.71
CA GLY A 190 23.25 22.35 -9.57
C GLY A 190 22.36 22.34 -10.81
N SER A 191 21.57 21.27 -11.08
CA SER A 191 20.71 21.23 -12.26
C SER A 191 19.40 22.04 -12.11
N ASN A 192 19.10 22.56 -10.92
CA ASN A 192 17.83 23.26 -10.60
C ASN A 192 16.59 22.48 -11.09
N GLU A 193 16.65 21.17 -11.01
CA GLU A 193 15.56 20.25 -11.35
C GLU A 193 14.95 19.68 -10.07
N TRP A 194 13.65 19.41 -10.09
CA TRP A 194 13.03 18.58 -9.06
C TRP A 194 13.17 17.11 -9.43
N MET A 195 13.10 16.25 -8.41
CA MET A 195 13.13 14.80 -8.53
C MET A 195 12.11 14.18 -7.57
N PHE A 196 11.38 13.18 -8.05
CA PHE A 196 10.49 12.34 -7.27
C PHE A 196 10.88 10.87 -7.45
N CYS A 197 11.48 10.27 -6.43
CA CYS A 197 11.76 8.83 -6.42
C CYS A 197 10.48 8.04 -6.12
N ALA A 198 10.16 7.05 -6.96
CA ALA A 198 9.00 6.17 -6.81
C ALA A 198 9.03 5.49 -5.44
N PRO A 199 8.01 5.60 -4.57
CA PRO A 199 7.94 4.94 -3.27
C PRO A 199 8.30 3.44 -3.29
N ASP A 200 8.85 2.92 -2.20
CA ASP A 200 9.21 1.50 -2.09
C ASP A 200 7.94 0.63 -2.20
N GLU A 201 7.89 -0.22 -3.21
CA GLU A 201 6.69 -1.01 -3.53
C GLU A 201 6.32 -1.98 -2.41
N ARG A 202 7.31 -2.49 -1.65
CA ARG A 202 7.06 -3.32 -0.49
C ARG A 202 6.43 -2.50 0.63
N LYS A 203 7.01 -1.33 0.97
CA LYS A 203 6.45 -0.47 2.02
C LYS A 203 5.02 -0.02 1.70
N VAL A 204 4.73 0.29 0.44
CA VAL A 204 3.38 0.67 -0.01
C VAL A 204 2.41 -0.51 0.08
N THR A 205 2.84 -1.71 -0.31
CA THR A 205 2.01 -2.92 -0.21
C THR A 205 1.71 -3.27 1.24
N ASP A 206 2.73 -3.24 2.10
CA ASP A 206 2.58 -3.53 3.53
C ASP A 206 1.65 -2.49 4.19
N ALA A 207 1.80 -1.20 3.85
CA ALA A 207 0.92 -0.11 4.30
C ALA A 207 -0.54 -0.32 3.89
N LEU A 208 -0.79 -0.80 2.67
CA LEU A 208 -2.14 -1.10 2.19
C LEU A 208 -2.71 -2.37 2.81
N PHE A 209 -1.90 -3.34 3.17
CA PHE A 209 -2.35 -4.55 3.85
C PHE A 209 -2.69 -4.32 5.32
N ALA A 210 -2.03 -3.37 6.01
CA ALA A 210 -2.21 -3.19 7.45
C ALA A 210 -3.67 -3.03 7.90
N PRO A 211 -4.55 -2.30 7.19
CA PRO A 211 -5.98 -2.25 7.53
C PRO A 211 -6.74 -3.57 7.31
N ALA A 212 -6.22 -4.50 6.50
CA ALA A 212 -6.81 -5.82 6.32
C ALA A 212 -6.75 -6.66 7.61
N THR A 213 -5.83 -6.37 8.53
CA THR A 213 -5.78 -7.07 9.82
C THR A 213 -7.00 -6.78 10.68
N VAL A 214 -7.81 -5.77 10.36
CA VAL A 214 -9.08 -5.54 11.06
C VAL A 214 -10.14 -6.60 10.70
N MET A 215 -9.94 -7.39 9.63
CA MET A 215 -10.92 -8.42 9.24
C MET A 215 -11.08 -9.51 10.30
N THR A 216 -10.00 -9.87 10.99
CA THR A 216 -10.07 -10.83 12.10
C THR A 216 -10.87 -10.29 13.28
N LEU A 217 -10.88 -8.97 13.49
CA LEU A 217 -11.65 -8.31 14.54
C LEU A 217 -13.14 -8.29 14.22
N ILE A 218 -13.49 -8.00 12.95
CA ILE A 218 -14.90 -8.04 12.51
C ILE A 218 -15.48 -9.44 12.74
N ALA A 219 -14.68 -10.48 12.47
CA ALA A 219 -15.08 -11.87 12.71
C ALA A 219 -15.21 -12.21 14.20
N GLY A 220 -14.27 -11.75 15.03
CA GLY A 220 -14.28 -12.01 16.48
C GLY A 220 -15.34 -11.24 17.27
N MET A 221 -15.84 -10.12 16.75
CA MET A 221 -16.87 -9.30 17.38
C MET A 221 -18.30 -9.82 17.19
N GLN A 222 -18.50 -10.86 16.38
CA GLN A 222 -19.82 -11.46 16.16
C GLN A 222 -19.96 -12.78 16.91
N PRO A 223 -21.18 -13.14 17.37
CA PRO A 223 -21.41 -14.44 17.99
C PRO A 223 -20.94 -15.53 17.03
N LEU A 224 -19.91 -16.25 17.46
CA LEU A 224 -19.25 -17.31 16.72
C LEU A 224 -20.28 -18.39 16.36
N ASP A 225 -20.72 -18.43 15.11
CA ASP A 225 -21.33 -19.65 14.56
C ASP A 225 -20.26 -20.76 14.49
N ASP A 226 -20.69 -22.03 14.49
CA ASP A 226 -19.85 -23.24 14.43
C ASP A 226 -18.86 -23.30 13.23
N ALA A 227 -18.89 -22.31 12.33
CA ALA A 227 -18.00 -22.17 11.17
C ALA A 227 -16.56 -21.77 11.57
N LEU A 228 -16.37 -20.95 12.61
CA LEU A 228 -15.02 -20.54 13.06
C LEU A 228 -14.31 -21.65 13.84
N SER A 229 -15.05 -22.52 14.53
CA SER A 229 -14.48 -23.68 15.25
C SER A 229 -14.02 -24.82 14.33
N THR A 230 -14.41 -24.77 13.04
CA THR A 230 -14.02 -25.74 12.00
C THR A 230 -13.09 -25.15 10.93
N CYS A 231 -12.71 -23.87 11.05
CA CYS A 231 -11.76 -23.22 10.15
C CYS A 231 -10.34 -23.79 10.35
N THR A 232 -9.81 -24.48 9.33
CA THR A 232 -8.45 -25.08 9.35
C THR A 232 -7.39 -24.20 8.68
N LEU A 233 -7.75 -22.99 8.25
CA LEU A 233 -6.84 -22.09 7.57
C LEU A 233 -5.92 -21.43 8.62
N GLU A 234 -4.78 -22.05 8.88
CA GLU A 234 -3.76 -21.47 9.77
C GLU A 234 -2.98 -20.35 9.07
N ALA A 235 -2.65 -19.28 9.80
CA ALA A 235 -1.66 -18.30 9.36
C ALA A 235 -0.30 -19.03 9.31
N ASP A 236 0.14 -19.42 8.11
CA ASP A 236 1.26 -20.33 7.93
C ASP A 236 2.53 -19.87 8.66
N GLY A 237 2.87 -20.62 9.71
CA GLY A 237 3.80 -20.26 10.77
C GLY A 237 5.11 -19.61 10.30
N GLY A 238 5.32 -18.35 10.69
CA GLY A 238 6.61 -17.67 10.59
C GLY A 238 6.53 -16.15 10.40
N GLY A 239 5.46 -15.64 9.78
CA GLY A 239 5.34 -14.22 9.39
C GLY A 239 4.25 -13.41 10.08
N SER A 240 3.40 -14.03 10.91
CA SER A 240 2.20 -13.42 11.50
C SER A 240 2.43 -12.76 12.86
N ALA A 241 3.54 -13.04 13.56
CA ALA A 241 3.72 -12.58 14.94
C ALA A 241 3.60 -11.05 15.15
N PRO A 242 4.18 -10.18 14.29
CA PRO A 242 4.03 -8.73 14.47
C PRO A 242 2.61 -8.24 14.16
N TRP A 243 1.94 -8.91 13.23
CA TRP A 243 0.55 -8.59 12.85
C TRP A 243 -0.47 -9.12 13.87
N MET A 244 -0.18 -10.25 14.51
CA MET A 244 -0.96 -10.77 15.64
C MET A 244 -0.80 -9.90 16.89
N ALA A 245 0.38 -9.33 17.13
CA ALA A 245 0.55 -8.33 18.21
C ALA A 245 -0.25 -7.05 17.93
N ALA A 246 -0.29 -6.59 16.67
CA ALA A 246 -1.13 -5.47 16.26
C ALA A 246 -2.63 -5.78 16.43
N GLN A 247 -3.04 -7.01 16.08
CA GLN A 247 -4.40 -7.49 16.29
C GLN A 247 -4.77 -7.50 17.77
N SER A 248 -3.97 -8.14 18.63
CA SER A 248 -4.22 -8.17 20.09
C SER A 248 -4.30 -6.78 20.70
N THR A 249 -3.47 -5.84 20.25
CA THR A 249 -3.53 -4.44 20.72
C THR A 249 -4.85 -3.77 20.30
N LEU A 250 -5.36 -4.06 19.10
CA LEU A 250 -6.63 -3.52 18.63
C LEU A 250 -7.83 -4.19 19.33
N GLU A 251 -7.76 -5.50 19.60
CA GLU A 251 -8.76 -6.24 20.39
C GLU A 251 -8.92 -5.59 21.78
N ASP A 252 -7.81 -5.35 22.47
CA ASP A 252 -7.79 -4.71 23.80
C ASP A 252 -8.36 -3.27 23.78
N GLU A 253 -8.13 -2.51 22.71
CA GLU A 253 -8.67 -1.16 22.57
C GLU A 253 -10.17 -1.17 22.23
N LEU A 254 -10.62 -2.05 21.32
CA LEU A 254 -12.03 -2.16 20.93
C LEU A 254 -12.88 -2.72 22.08
N GLU A 255 -12.35 -3.64 22.89
CA GLU A 255 -13.08 -4.19 24.05
C GLU A 255 -13.49 -3.08 25.05
N LYS A 256 -12.76 -1.96 25.11
CA LYS A 256 -13.12 -0.79 25.93
C LYS A 256 -14.33 -0.01 25.43
N TYR A 257 -14.70 -0.16 24.15
CA TYR A 257 -15.83 0.54 23.53
C TYR A 257 -17.08 -0.34 23.38
N TYR A 258 -16.94 -1.66 23.45
CA TYR A 258 -18.04 -2.63 23.26
C TYR A 258 -18.45 -3.40 24.54
N LYS A 259 -17.88 -3.06 25.70
CA LYS A 259 -18.39 -3.40 27.04
C LYS A 259 -19.08 -2.21 27.69
#